data_AF-A0A1L3LJP9-F1
#
_entry.id   AF-A0A1L3LJP9-F1
#
_cell.length_a   1.000
_cell.length_b   1.000
_cell.length_c   1.000
_cell.angle_alpha   90.00
_cell.angle_beta   90.00
_cell.angle_gamma   90.00
#
_symmetry.space_group_name_H-M   'P 1'
#
loop_
_entity.id
_entity.type
_entity.pdbx_description
1 polymer ?
#
loop_
_entity_poly.entity_id
_entity_poly.type
_entity_poly.pdbx_seq_one_letter_code
_entity_poly.pdbx_strand_id
1 'polypeptide(L)'
;MTLDTLKATEAATLLLNWYDRHHRDLPWRVSPPMAARGAVADPYHVWLSEVMLQQTTVQAVKAYFDKFLKLWPTVENLAAAETEEVMKAWAGLGYYARARNLKKCAEAVARDHGGRFPETEEGLKALPGIGDYTAAAVAAIAFDQRSAVLDGNIERVISRLHAIETPLPAAKPAMRRLVSELTPSDRPGDFAQAMMDLGATICTPKRPACALCPFRSNCRALAVADPETFPRKAGKKEKPLRLGAAFVAIDHADAVYLRKRAETGLLGGMTEVPGTGWTARRDGETSVEAQPFAAAWEACGTVTHVFTHFELRLSVYRAKVAQAVACAEGWWEPIASLKGQALPTVMKKAITQAIPHAFKAV
;
A
#
# COMPACT_ATOMS: atom_id res chain seq x y z
N MET A 1 -22.24 27.31 23.67
CA MET A 1 -20.78 27.39 23.91
C MET A 1 -20.12 27.69 22.59
N THR A 2 -19.56 28.88 22.43
CA THR A 2 -18.62 29.18 21.35
C THR A 2 -17.47 28.18 21.47
N LEU A 3 -17.30 27.32 20.47
CA LEU A 3 -16.10 26.49 20.37
C LEU A 3 -14.96 27.45 20.08
N ASP A 4 -14.21 27.82 21.10
CA ASP A 4 -12.96 28.56 20.91
C ASP A 4 -12.06 27.76 19.98
N THR A 5 -11.50 28.45 19.00
CA THR A 5 -10.57 27.87 18.04
C THR A 5 -9.38 27.31 18.82
N LEU A 6 -9.25 25.98 18.87
CA LEU A 6 -8.12 25.32 19.54
C LEU A 6 -6.82 25.86 18.97
N LYS A 7 -6.02 26.55 19.79
CA LYS A 7 -4.74 27.09 19.35
C LYS A 7 -3.79 25.94 19.04
N ALA A 8 -2.90 26.13 18.06
CA ALA A 8 -1.94 25.11 17.65
C ALA A 8 -1.08 24.59 18.81
N THR A 9 -0.59 25.49 19.66
CA THR A 9 0.23 25.13 20.83
C THR A 9 -0.54 24.30 21.85
N GLU A 10 -1.82 24.61 22.08
CA GLU A 10 -2.71 23.85 22.97
C GLU A 10 -3.01 22.46 22.37
N ALA A 11 -3.27 22.37 21.06
CA ALA A 11 -3.49 21.10 20.38
C ALA A 11 -2.27 20.18 20.46
N ALA A 12 -1.09 20.71 20.17
CA ALA A 12 0.16 19.99 20.25
C ALA A 12 0.41 19.47 21.68
N THR A 13 0.23 20.33 22.68
CA THR A 13 0.39 19.96 24.09
C THR A 13 -0.54 18.82 24.51
N LEU A 14 -1.83 18.92 24.18
CA LEU A 14 -2.81 17.88 24.51
C LEU A 14 -2.46 16.54 23.87
N LEU A 15 -2.06 16.57 22.59
CA LEU A 15 -1.75 15.36 21.84
C LEU A 15 -0.43 14.71 22.28
N LEU A 16 0.63 15.50 22.45
CA LEU A 16 1.93 14.99 22.87
C LEU A 16 1.88 14.43 24.29
N ASN A 17 1.16 15.08 25.22
CA ASN A 17 0.94 14.53 26.56
C ASN A 17 0.20 13.19 26.54
N TRP A 18 -0.73 13.00 25.61
CA TRP A 18 -1.38 11.71 25.40
C TRP A 18 -0.39 10.69 24.80
N TYR A 19 0.38 11.09 23.80
CA TYR A 19 1.36 10.22 23.13
C TYR A 19 2.46 9.73 24.09
N ASP A 20 2.97 10.59 24.96
CA ASP A 20 3.98 10.23 25.95
C ASP A 20 3.55 9.07 26.85
N ARG A 21 2.23 8.95 27.11
CA ARG A 21 1.65 7.88 27.93
C ARG A 21 1.10 6.69 27.14
N HIS A 22 0.74 6.89 25.87
CA HIS A 22 -0.07 5.93 25.10
C HIS A 22 0.51 5.56 23.74
N HIS A 23 1.72 6.01 23.41
CA HIS A 23 2.41 5.61 22.18
C HIS A 23 2.45 4.09 22.01
N ARG A 24 2.44 3.65 20.76
CA ARG A 24 2.62 2.23 20.45
C ARG A 24 4.10 1.88 20.31
N ASP A 25 4.51 0.80 20.97
CA ASP A 25 5.81 0.18 20.74
C ASP A 25 5.82 -0.58 19.41
N LEU A 26 6.56 -0.05 18.44
CA LEU A 26 6.72 -0.63 17.10
C LEU A 26 8.21 -0.72 16.75
N PRO A 27 8.67 -1.80 16.07
CA PRO A 27 10.11 -2.03 15.82
C PRO A 27 10.85 -0.92 15.08
N TRP A 28 10.13 -0.14 14.27
CA TRP A 28 10.67 0.96 13.46
C TRP A 28 10.57 2.33 14.13
N ARG A 29 10.07 2.42 15.36
CA ARG A 29 9.91 3.69 16.08
C ARG A 29 10.94 3.83 17.19
N VAL A 30 11.39 5.07 17.37
CA VAL A 30 11.95 5.53 18.63
C VAL A 30 10.79 6.07 19.45
N SER A 31 10.50 5.44 20.58
CA SER A 31 9.44 5.89 21.48
C SER A 31 9.89 7.10 22.32
N PRO A 32 8.97 7.90 22.90
CA PRO A 32 9.35 9.00 23.77
C PRO A 32 10.32 8.61 24.91
N PRO A 33 10.15 7.46 25.61
CA PRO A 33 11.14 7.00 26.59
C PRO A 33 12.51 6.62 26.00
N MET A 34 12.58 6.24 24.72
CA MET A 34 13.85 5.99 24.03
C MET A 34 14.51 7.29 23.60
N ALA A 35 13.74 8.24 23.05
CA ALA A 35 14.21 9.56 22.68
C ALA A 35 14.76 10.34 23.89
N ALA A 36 14.10 10.26 25.05
CA ALA A 36 14.57 10.83 26.31
C ALA A 36 15.92 10.25 26.78
N ARG A 37 16.32 9.08 26.27
CA ARG A 37 17.63 8.45 26.51
C ARG A 37 18.64 8.71 25.39
N GLY A 38 18.33 9.58 24.44
CA GLY A 38 19.20 9.97 23.33
C GLY A 38 19.13 9.05 22.11
N ALA A 39 18.15 8.13 22.03
CA ALA A 39 17.94 7.37 20.81
C ALA A 39 17.39 8.28 19.69
N VAL A 40 17.89 8.10 18.47
CA VAL A 40 17.47 8.85 17.29
C VAL A 40 16.87 7.88 16.28
N ALA A 41 15.81 8.31 15.59
CA ALA A 41 15.16 7.48 14.58
C ALA A 41 16.08 7.30 13.37
N ASP A 42 16.25 6.06 12.94
CA ASP A 42 17.03 5.76 11.73
C ASP A 42 16.16 6.03 10.48
N PRO A 43 16.56 6.95 9.57
CA PRO A 43 15.82 7.23 8.35
C PRO A 43 15.56 6.00 7.48
N TYR A 44 16.48 5.03 7.43
CA TYR A 44 16.31 3.78 6.70
C TYR A 44 15.15 2.97 7.29
N HIS A 45 15.09 2.84 8.62
CA HIS A 45 14.03 2.12 9.32
C HIS A 45 12.67 2.79 9.13
N VAL A 46 12.62 4.11 9.29
CA VAL A 46 11.40 4.90 9.12
C VAL A 46 10.87 4.75 7.69
N TRP A 47 11.71 5.03 6.69
CA TRP A 47 11.33 4.90 5.28
C TRP A 47 10.89 3.48 4.90
N LEU A 48 11.65 2.46 5.30
CA LEU A 48 11.32 1.06 5.02
C LEU A 48 9.94 0.69 5.58
N SER A 49 9.67 1.07 6.82
CA SER A 49 8.38 0.83 7.46
C SER A 49 7.23 1.56 6.77
N GLU A 50 7.43 2.83 6.38
CA GLU A 50 6.42 3.63 5.69
C GLU A 50 6.06 3.04 4.33
N VAL A 51 7.04 2.52 3.57
CA VAL A 51 6.76 1.82 2.31
C VAL A 51 6.01 0.51 2.55
N MET A 52 6.38 -0.25 3.59
CA MET A 52 5.68 -1.50 3.95
C MET A 52 4.24 -1.27 4.42
N LEU A 53 3.98 -0.20 5.18
CA LEU A 53 2.66 0.12 5.74
C LEU A 53 1.64 0.61 4.71
N GLN A 54 2.07 0.95 3.49
CA GLN A 54 1.15 1.31 2.40
C GLN A 54 0.17 0.17 2.10
N GLN A 55 -1.11 0.37 2.43
CA GLN A 55 -2.18 -0.63 2.24
C GLN A 55 -1.90 -1.98 2.93
N THR A 56 -1.08 -2.00 3.98
CA THR A 56 -0.74 -3.22 4.72
C THR A 56 -0.90 -2.97 6.23
N THR A 57 -1.31 -3.99 6.99
CA THR A 57 -1.55 -3.82 8.42
C THR A 57 -0.24 -3.83 9.22
N VAL A 58 -0.20 -3.08 10.33
CA VAL A 58 0.96 -3.06 11.25
C VAL A 58 1.39 -4.47 11.66
N GLN A 59 0.43 -5.35 11.97
CA GLN A 59 0.72 -6.71 12.41
C GLN A 59 1.44 -7.53 11.33
N ALA A 60 1.02 -7.38 10.06
CA ALA A 60 1.70 -8.04 8.95
C ALA A 60 3.11 -7.46 8.74
N VAL A 61 3.27 -6.14 8.85
CA VAL A 61 4.56 -5.47 8.60
C VAL A 61 5.64 -5.87 9.61
N LYS A 62 5.32 -6.06 10.90
CA LYS A 62 6.33 -6.40 11.94
C LYS A 62 7.29 -7.53 11.53
N ALA A 63 6.75 -8.67 11.12
CA ALA A 63 7.56 -9.83 10.75
C ALA A 63 8.41 -9.60 9.49
N TYR A 64 7.91 -8.83 8.52
CA TYR A 64 8.66 -8.50 7.32
C TYR A 64 9.74 -7.46 7.59
N PHE A 65 9.46 -6.46 8.41
CA PHE A 65 10.42 -5.46 8.82
C PHE A 65 11.63 -6.13 9.49
N ASP A 66 11.39 -6.99 10.49
CA ASP A 66 12.46 -7.72 11.19
C ASP A 66 13.26 -8.62 10.23
N LYS A 67 12.59 -9.29 9.28
CA LYS A 67 13.25 -10.11 8.26
C LYS A 67 14.12 -9.26 7.33
N PHE A 68 13.63 -8.12 6.88
CA PHE A 68 14.37 -7.21 6.00
C PHE A 68 15.62 -6.67 6.69
N LEU A 69 15.52 -6.21 7.93
CA LEU A 69 16.69 -5.70 8.67
C LEU A 69 17.73 -6.78 8.99
N LYS A 70 17.32 -8.06 9.11
CA LYS A 70 18.28 -9.18 9.25
C LYS A 70 19.04 -9.46 7.96
N LEU A 71 18.38 -9.34 6.81
CA LEU A 71 19.00 -9.59 5.51
C LEU A 71 19.82 -8.39 5.04
N TRP A 72 19.29 -7.19 5.26
CA TRP A 72 19.84 -5.92 4.81
C TRP A 72 19.77 -4.91 5.96
N PRO A 73 20.76 -4.94 6.88
CA PRO A 73 20.80 -4.05 8.04
C PRO A 73 20.86 -2.56 7.66
N THR A 74 21.47 -2.22 6.52
CA THR A 74 21.57 -0.84 6.03
C THR A 74 20.95 -0.66 4.66
N VAL A 75 20.70 0.60 4.27
CA VAL A 75 20.20 0.95 2.94
C VAL A 75 21.17 0.51 1.83
N GLU A 76 22.48 0.54 2.09
CA GLU A 76 23.52 0.08 1.16
C GLU A 76 23.48 -1.43 0.99
N ASN A 77 23.23 -2.20 2.06
CA ASN A 77 23.03 -3.64 1.93
C ASN A 77 21.80 -3.95 1.07
N LEU A 78 20.69 -3.21 1.28
CA LEU A 78 19.49 -3.36 0.45
C LEU A 78 19.74 -2.94 -1.01
N ALA A 79 20.54 -1.89 -1.21
CA ALA A 79 20.93 -1.40 -2.53
C ALA A 79 21.83 -2.39 -3.28
N ALA A 80 22.71 -3.11 -2.58
CA ALA A 80 23.60 -4.11 -3.17
C ALA A 80 22.92 -5.46 -3.45
N ALA A 81 21.76 -5.73 -2.84
CA ALA A 81 21.03 -6.98 -3.01
C ALA A 81 20.56 -7.21 -4.44
N GLU A 82 20.43 -8.47 -4.85
CA GLU A 82 19.81 -8.79 -6.13
C GLU A 82 18.31 -8.47 -6.10
N THR A 83 17.79 -7.94 -7.21
CA THR A 83 16.37 -7.54 -7.28
C THR A 83 15.44 -8.71 -6.98
N GLU A 84 15.78 -9.91 -7.46
CA GLU A 84 15.01 -11.13 -7.24
C GLU A 84 14.93 -11.53 -5.75
N GLU A 85 16.02 -11.35 -5.00
CA GLU A 85 16.06 -11.63 -3.56
C GLU A 85 15.14 -10.68 -2.80
N VAL A 86 15.13 -9.40 -3.16
CA VAL A 86 14.23 -8.39 -2.58
C VAL A 86 12.78 -8.73 -2.90
N MET A 87 12.46 -9.11 -4.15
CA MET A 87 11.10 -9.53 -4.51
C MET A 87 10.66 -10.78 -3.74
N LYS A 88 11.56 -11.76 -3.56
CA LYS A 88 11.31 -12.99 -2.79
C LYS A 88 11.09 -12.67 -1.31
N ALA A 89 11.86 -11.76 -0.74
CA ALA A 89 11.69 -11.33 0.64
C ALA A 89 10.36 -10.58 0.87
N TRP A 90 9.92 -9.80 -0.13
CA TRP A 90 8.65 -9.06 -0.13
C TRP A 90 7.41 -9.93 -0.40
N ALA A 91 7.61 -11.15 -0.89
CA ALA A 91 6.52 -12.01 -1.32
C ALA A 91 5.53 -12.25 -0.17
N GLY A 92 4.27 -11.87 -0.40
CA GLY A 92 3.19 -11.94 0.60
C GLY A 92 2.73 -10.59 1.17
N LEU A 93 3.54 -9.52 1.10
CA LEU A 93 3.11 -8.16 1.47
C LEU A 93 2.18 -7.50 0.43
N GLY A 94 2.14 -8.04 -0.79
CA GLY A 94 1.34 -7.51 -1.89
C GLY A 94 1.89 -6.21 -2.50
N TYR A 95 1.29 -5.81 -3.61
CA TYR A 95 1.63 -4.61 -4.39
C TYR A 95 3.13 -4.48 -4.69
N TYR A 96 3.68 -5.43 -5.46
CA TYR A 96 5.11 -5.57 -5.81
C TYR A 96 5.77 -4.32 -6.45
N ALA A 97 4.98 -3.41 -7.01
CA ALA A 97 5.49 -2.11 -7.44
C ALA A 97 6.19 -1.35 -6.30
N ARG A 98 5.71 -1.50 -5.06
CA ARG A 98 6.36 -0.94 -3.86
C ARG A 98 7.75 -1.52 -3.65
N ALA A 99 7.90 -2.84 -3.74
CA ALA A 99 9.21 -3.50 -3.60
C ALA A 99 10.20 -3.04 -4.68
N ARG A 100 9.75 -2.92 -5.94
CA ARG A 100 10.60 -2.46 -7.04
C ARG A 100 11.04 -1.02 -6.83
N ASN A 101 10.12 -0.15 -6.41
CA ASN A 101 10.44 1.24 -6.11
C ASN A 101 11.32 1.37 -4.86
N LEU A 102 11.11 0.54 -3.84
CA LEU A 102 11.96 0.43 -2.66
C LEU A 102 13.40 0.14 -3.07
N LYS A 103 13.61 -0.86 -3.93
CA LYS A 103 14.95 -1.21 -4.42
C LYS A 103 15.60 -0.06 -5.18
N LYS A 104 14.88 0.54 -6.14
CA LYS A 104 15.37 1.69 -6.92
C LYS A 104 15.72 2.89 -6.03
N CYS A 105 14.93 3.13 -4.99
CA CYS A 105 15.19 4.19 -4.03
C CYS A 105 16.43 3.90 -3.18
N ALA A 106 16.61 2.66 -2.70
CA ALA A 106 17.80 2.27 -1.95
C ALA A 106 19.06 2.45 -2.80
N GLU A 107 19.02 2.04 -4.07
CA GLU A 107 20.10 2.26 -5.05
C GLU A 107 20.41 3.74 -5.26
N ALA A 108 19.37 4.58 -5.38
CA ALA A 108 19.55 6.04 -5.52
C ALA A 108 20.17 6.66 -4.26
N VAL A 109 19.73 6.26 -3.06
CA VAL A 109 20.30 6.74 -1.79
C VAL A 109 21.77 6.32 -1.66
N ALA A 110 22.09 5.07 -1.96
CA ALA A 110 23.46 4.57 -1.89
C ALA A 110 24.38 5.28 -2.91
N ARG A 111 23.94 5.39 -4.17
CA ARG A 111 24.74 5.95 -5.27
C ARG A 111 24.83 7.47 -5.23
N ASP A 112 23.70 8.16 -5.07
CA ASP A 112 23.60 9.60 -5.30
C ASP A 112 23.72 10.41 -3.99
N HIS A 113 23.53 9.75 -2.83
CA HIS A 113 23.57 10.40 -1.51
C HIS A 113 24.52 9.71 -0.50
N GLY A 114 25.38 8.80 -0.96
CA GLY A 114 26.40 8.15 -0.12
C GLY A 114 25.80 7.38 1.06
N GLY A 115 24.64 6.75 0.86
CA GLY A 115 23.97 5.95 1.90
C GLY A 115 23.13 6.77 2.89
N ARG A 116 23.09 8.10 2.75
CA ARG A 116 22.34 8.98 3.66
C ARG A 116 21.08 9.49 2.98
N PHE A 117 19.94 9.33 3.64
CA PHE A 117 18.70 9.93 3.15
C PHE A 117 18.80 11.46 3.21
N PRO A 118 18.30 12.20 2.20
CA PRO A 118 18.13 13.64 2.30
C PRO A 118 17.26 14.01 3.51
N GLU A 119 17.62 15.08 4.22
CA GLU A 119 16.91 15.50 5.43
C GLU A 119 15.67 16.35 5.14
N THR A 120 15.59 16.95 3.95
CA THR A 120 14.49 17.84 3.54
C THR A 120 13.36 17.08 2.84
N GLU A 121 12.13 17.56 2.99
CA GLU A 121 10.96 16.99 2.31
C GLU A 121 11.15 17.01 0.78
N GLU A 122 11.70 18.10 0.21
CA GLU A 122 11.98 18.22 -1.22
C GLU A 122 13.01 17.19 -1.68
N GLY A 123 14.09 16.99 -0.91
CA GLY A 123 15.13 16.02 -1.22
C GLY A 123 14.61 14.59 -1.16
N LEU A 124 13.82 14.26 -0.14
CA LEU A 124 13.18 12.95 -0.01
C LEU A 124 12.22 12.68 -1.17
N LYS A 125 11.40 13.67 -1.55
CA LYS A 125 10.44 13.55 -2.66
C LYS A 125 11.10 13.36 -4.02
N ALA A 126 12.35 13.78 -4.20
CA ALA A 126 13.10 13.55 -5.43
C ALA A 126 13.51 12.07 -5.61
N LEU A 127 13.48 11.27 -4.54
CA LEU A 127 13.87 9.86 -4.60
C LEU A 127 12.80 8.99 -5.27
N PRO A 128 13.20 7.94 -6.02
CA PRO A 128 12.26 7.04 -6.69
C PRO A 128 11.21 6.43 -5.74
N GLY A 129 9.94 6.62 -6.05
CA GLY A 129 8.85 5.99 -5.30
C GLY A 129 8.51 6.64 -3.95
N ILE A 130 9.16 7.73 -3.58
CA ILE A 130 8.76 8.55 -2.44
C ILE A 130 7.77 9.62 -2.93
N GLY A 131 6.53 9.54 -2.47
CA GLY A 131 5.50 10.55 -2.74
C GLY A 131 5.39 11.59 -1.62
N ASP A 132 4.50 12.57 -1.78
CA ASP A 132 4.28 13.67 -0.82
C ASP A 132 4.11 13.19 0.64
N TYR A 133 3.34 12.12 0.84
CA TYR A 133 3.11 11.56 2.17
C TYR A 133 4.41 10.99 2.78
N THR A 134 5.09 10.09 2.07
CA THR A 134 6.29 9.43 2.57
C THR A 134 7.42 10.43 2.82
N ALA A 135 7.57 11.43 1.93
CA ALA A 135 8.55 12.50 2.12
C ALA A 135 8.29 13.28 3.40
N ALA A 136 7.06 13.76 3.61
CA ALA A 136 6.69 14.49 4.82
C ALA A 136 6.84 13.62 6.08
N ALA A 137 6.45 12.35 6.02
CA ALA A 137 6.53 11.43 7.16
C ALA A 137 7.99 11.16 7.55
N VAL A 138 8.87 10.85 6.59
CA VAL A 138 10.30 10.62 6.86
C VAL A 138 10.97 11.91 7.34
N ALA A 139 10.70 13.05 6.71
CA ALA A 139 11.23 14.36 7.12
C ALA A 139 10.86 14.68 8.58
N ALA A 140 9.59 14.53 8.95
CA ALA A 140 9.14 14.78 10.31
C ALA A 140 9.70 13.76 11.31
N ILE A 141 9.63 12.47 11.01
CA ILE A 141 9.93 11.43 12.00
C ILE A 141 11.43 11.21 12.18
N ALA A 142 12.20 11.18 11.09
CA ALA A 142 13.61 10.84 11.12
C ALA A 142 14.52 12.07 11.31
N PHE A 143 14.06 13.23 10.85
CA PHE A 143 14.87 14.46 10.81
C PHE A 143 14.24 15.63 11.58
N ASP A 144 13.14 15.38 12.29
CA ASP A 144 12.39 16.37 13.09
C ASP A 144 12.06 17.67 12.32
N GLN A 145 11.86 17.55 11.01
CA GLN A 145 11.42 18.66 10.17
C GLN A 145 9.95 18.97 10.44
N ARG A 146 9.60 20.26 10.45
CA ARG A 146 8.21 20.70 10.58
C ARG A 146 7.42 20.47 9.29
N SER A 147 7.10 19.21 9.01
CA SER A 147 6.35 18.78 7.82
C SER A 147 4.89 18.45 8.14
N ALA A 148 4.00 18.78 7.20
CA ALA A 148 2.57 18.51 7.32
C ALA A 148 2.24 17.10 6.86
N VAL A 149 2.37 16.12 7.76
CA VAL A 149 2.09 14.71 7.48
C VAL A 149 0.58 14.46 7.42
N LEU A 150 0.08 13.94 6.30
CA LEU A 150 -1.35 13.72 6.09
C LEU A 150 -1.63 12.36 5.42
N ASP A 151 -1.91 11.34 6.24
CA ASP A 151 -2.42 10.04 5.80
C ASP A 151 -3.96 9.94 5.97
N GLY A 152 -4.53 8.79 5.64
CA GLY A 152 -5.97 8.56 5.83
C GLY A 152 -6.44 8.56 7.30
N ASN A 153 -5.55 8.36 8.27
CA ASN A 153 -5.85 8.48 9.69
C ASN A 153 -5.96 9.94 10.11
N ILE A 154 -4.96 10.74 9.72
CA ILE A 154 -4.89 12.17 9.99
C ILE A 154 -6.00 12.92 9.23
N GLU A 155 -6.28 12.57 7.97
CA GLU A 155 -7.41 13.12 7.20
C GLU A 155 -8.72 12.97 7.99
N ARG A 156 -8.95 11.80 8.58
CA ARG A 156 -10.14 11.53 9.40
C ARG A 156 -10.14 12.34 10.69
N VAL A 157 -9.04 12.36 11.45
CA VAL A 157 -8.92 13.15 12.68
C VAL A 157 -9.20 14.63 12.41
N ILE A 158 -8.53 15.21 11.42
CA ILE A 158 -8.67 16.64 11.06
C ILE A 158 -10.07 16.95 10.52
N SER A 159 -10.63 16.06 9.69
CA SER A 159 -12.01 16.24 9.20
C SER A 159 -13.02 16.33 10.33
N ARG A 160 -12.85 15.53 11.39
CA ARG A 160 -13.74 15.51 12.56
C ARG A 160 -13.45 16.69 13.49
N LEU A 161 -12.17 16.95 13.78
CA LEU A 161 -11.76 18.05 14.66
C LEU A 161 -12.33 19.39 14.18
N HIS A 162 -12.30 19.63 12.86
CA HIS A 162 -12.77 20.89 12.27
C HIS A 162 -14.17 20.82 11.63
N ALA A 163 -14.85 19.68 11.67
CA ALA A 163 -16.13 19.43 10.98
C ALA A 163 -16.10 19.83 9.50
N ILE A 164 -15.13 19.29 8.74
CA ILE A 164 -14.92 19.64 7.33
C ILE A 164 -15.98 18.97 6.46
N GLU A 165 -16.91 19.77 5.95
CA GLU A 165 -18.01 19.32 5.09
C GLU A 165 -17.60 19.11 3.63
N THR A 166 -16.51 19.74 3.18
CA THR A 166 -15.98 19.54 1.83
C THR A 166 -15.62 18.06 1.63
N PRO A 167 -16.17 17.37 0.61
CA PRO A 167 -15.85 15.97 0.38
C PRO A 167 -14.41 15.75 -0.07
N LEU A 168 -13.83 14.62 0.33
CA LEU A 168 -12.56 14.15 -0.24
C LEU A 168 -12.74 13.78 -1.73
N PRO A 169 -11.74 14.08 -2.59
CA PRO A 169 -10.40 14.60 -2.25
C PRO A 169 -10.29 16.13 -2.20
N ALA A 170 -11.34 16.89 -2.51
CA ALA A 170 -11.30 18.35 -2.62
C ALA A 170 -10.89 19.05 -1.30
N ALA A 171 -11.13 18.41 -0.15
CA ALA A 171 -10.73 18.94 1.15
C ALA A 171 -9.22 18.81 1.47
N LYS A 172 -8.46 17.98 0.76
CA LYS A 172 -7.06 17.67 1.11
C LYS A 172 -6.16 18.92 1.24
N PRO A 173 -6.21 19.93 0.35
CA PRO A 173 -5.38 21.13 0.50
C PRO A 173 -5.70 21.92 1.79
N ALA A 174 -6.98 22.04 2.15
CA ALA A 174 -7.38 22.71 3.39
C ALA A 174 -6.95 21.91 4.63
N MET A 175 -7.09 20.58 4.60
CA MET A 175 -6.62 19.70 5.68
C MET A 175 -5.11 19.81 5.86
N ARG A 176 -4.32 19.84 4.78
CA ARG A 176 -2.86 19.99 4.86
C ARG A 176 -2.44 21.31 5.49
N ARG A 177 -3.15 22.42 5.20
CA ARG A 177 -2.92 23.70 5.88
C ARG A 177 -3.19 23.62 7.37
N LEU A 178 -4.31 23.05 7.77
CA LEU A 178 -4.66 22.85 9.19
C LEU A 178 -3.62 21.97 9.91
N VAL A 179 -3.18 20.88 9.30
CA VAL A 179 -2.09 20.06 9.87
C VAL A 179 -0.83 20.90 10.04
N SER A 180 -0.41 21.63 9.02
CA SER A 180 0.78 22.49 9.09
C SER A 180 0.71 23.52 10.22
N GLU A 181 -0.46 24.14 10.41
CA GLU A 181 -0.73 25.08 11.50
C GLU A 181 -0.62 24.40 12.87
N LEU A 182 -1.15 23.18 13.01
CA LEU A 182 -1.13 22.40 14.26
C LEU A 182 0.23 21.76 14.56
N THR A 183 1.05 21.47 13.54
CA THR A 183 2.35 20.83 13.74
C THR A 183 3.26 21.77 14.53
N PRO A 184 3.71 21.37 15.74
CA PRO A 184 4.57 22.18 16.58
C PRO A 184 5.98 22.32 15.99
N SER A 185 6.74 23.31 16.44
CA SER A 185 8.17 23.42 16.15
C SER A 185 9.03 22.47 17.00
N ASP A 186 8.51 22.06 18.17
CA ASP A 186 9.15 21.11 19.07
C ASP A 186 8.49 19.74 18.91
N ARG A 187 9.30 18.70 18.70
CA ARG A 187 8.87 17.31 18.44
C ARG A 187 7.84 17.12 17.31
N PRO A 188 7.99 17.76 16.12
CA PRO A 188 7.09 17.53 14.98
C PRO A 188 7.00 16.05 14.57
N GLY A 189 8.08 15.27 14.71
CA GLY A 189 8.06 13.83 14.45
C GLY A 189 7.09 13.06 15.35
N ASP A 190 7.14 13.32 16.67
CA ASP A 190 6.23 12.71 17.62
C ASP A 190 4.79 13.17 17.41
N PHE A 191 4.59 14.45 17.07
CA PHE A 191 3.25 14.96 16.75
C PHE A 191 2.64 14.21 15.55
N ALA A 192 3.42 13.97 14.49
CA ALA A 192 2.97 13.19 13.34
C ALA A 192 2.59 11.75 13.74
N GLN A 193 3.43 11.07 14.51
CA GLN A 193 3.15 9.71 14.98
C GLN A 193 1.95 9.66 15.94
N ALA A 194 1.79 10.67 16.79
CA ALA A 194 0.66 10.78 17.72
C ALA A 194 -0.66 10.98 16.96
N MET A 195 -0.68 11.79 15.91
CA MET A 195 -1.85 11.95 15.05
C MET A 195 -2.23 10.64 14.34
N MET A 196 -1.23 9.87 13.87
CA MET A 196 -1.45 8.54 13.28
C MET A 196 -2.01 7.56 14.32
N ASP A 197 -1.43 7.52 15.52
CA ASP A 197 -1.85 6.61 16.60
C ASP A 197 -3.25 6.95 17.11
N LEU A 198 -3.56 8.24 17.26
CA LEU A 198 -4.88 8.72 17.60
C LEU A 198 -5.90 8.26 16.58
N GLY A 199 -5.63 8.45 15.28
CA GLY A 199 -6.52 7.98 14.22
C GLY A 199 -6.67 6.46 14.19
N ALA A 200 -5.57 5.72 14.40
CA ALA A 200 -5.57 4.26 14.35
C ALA A 200 -6.31 3.60 15.52
N THR A 201 -6.29 4.20 16.72
CA THR A 201 -6.72 3.53 17.96
C THR A 201 -7.93 4.18 18.64
N ILE A 202 -8.09 5.49 18.55
CA ILE A 202 -9.15 6.24 19.24
C ILE A 202 -10.17 6.78 18.25
N CYS A 203 -9.71 7.60 17.31
CA CYS A 203 -10.54 8.26 16.31
C CYS A 203 -10.72 7.33 15.09
N THR A 204 -11.21 6.11 15.32
CA THR A 204 -11.35 5.05 14.31
C THR A 204 -12.48 5.32 13.30
N PRO A 205 -12.51 4.66 12.13
CA PRO A 205 -13.55 4.88 11.12
C PRO A 205 -14.98 4.64 11.63
N LYS A 206 -15.17 3.63 12.48
CA LYS A 206 -16.45 3.26 13.08
C LYS A 206 -16.29 3.14 14.59
N ARG A 207 -17.27 3.60 15.35
CA ARG A 207 -17.31 3.63 16.82
C ARG A 207 -16.04 4.24 17.42
N PRO A 208 -15.71 5.51 17.10
CA PRO A 208 -14.56 6.17 17.69
C PRO A 208 -14.73 6.27 19.21
N ALA A 209 -13.65 6.04 19.95
CA ALA A 209 -13.62 6.10 21.42
C ALA A 209 -13.52 7.55 21.90
N CYS A 210 -14.48 8.40 21.52
CA CYS A 210 -14.44 9.85 21.76
C CYS A 210 -14.26 10.24 23.24
N ALA A 211 -14.73 9.42 24.18
CA ALA A 211 -14.54 9.63 25.61
C ALA A 211 -13.05 9.63 26.04
N LEU A 212 -12.19 8.92 25.30
CA LEU A 212 -10.75 8.78 25.57
C LEU A 212 -9.90 9.73 24.71
N CYS A 213 -10.52 10.54 23.85
CA CYS A 213 -9.81 11.37 22.89
C CYS A 213 -9.23 12.64 23.55
N PRO A 214 -7.93 12.95 23.37
CA PRO A 214 -7.34 14.19 23.91
C PRO A 214 -7.96 15.46 23.32
N PHE A 215 -8.59 15.38 22.13
CA PHE A 215 -9.29 16.50 21.49
C PHE A 215 -10.79 16.54 21.77
N ARG A 216 -11.32 15.72 22.70
CA ARG A 216 -12.77 15.57 22.91
C ARG A 216 -13.49 16.92 23.09
N SER A 217 -12.96 17.78 23.97
CA SER A 217 -13.52 19.10 24.28
C SER A 217 -13.53 20.08 23.11
N ASN A 218 -12.68 19.85 22.10
CA ASN A 218 -12.46 20.77 20.99
C ASN A 218 -12.93 20.18 19.64
N CYS A 219 -13.40 18.93 19.63
CA CYS A 219 -13.83 18.25 18.41
C CYS A 219 -15.17 18.80 17.93
N ARG A 220 -15.13 19.60 16.85
CA ARG A 220 -16.35 20.23 16.29
C ARG A 220 -17.35 19.19 15.82
N ALA A 221 -16.92 18.12 15.15
CA ALA A 221 -17.84 17.07 14.71
C ALA A 221 -18.59 16.46 15.89
N LEU A 222 -17.93 16.18 17.03
CA LEU A 222 -18.58 15.64 18.22
C LEU A 222 -19.63 16.60 18.81
N ALA A 223 -19.44 17.91 18.65
CA ALA A 223 -20.36 18.92 19.17
C ALA A 223 -21.59 19.15 18.27
N VAL A 224 -21.48 18.91 16.96
CA VAL A 224 -22.51 19.34 15.99
C VAL A 224 -23.07 18.22 15.10
N ALA A 225 -22.45 17.04 15.08
CA ALA A 225 -22.79 15.96 14.15
C ALA A 225 -22.36 14.57 14.66
N ASP A 226 -22.60 13.53 13.87
CA ASP A 226 -22.02 12.21 14.09
C ASP A 226 -20.61 12.14 13.48
N PRO A 227 -19.53 11.93 14.28
CA PRO A 227 -18.17 11.79 13.78
C PRO A 227 -17.98 10.67 12.74
N GLU A 228 -18.79 9.61 12.76
CA GLU A 228 -18.69 8.52 11.78
C GLU A 228 -19.02 8.97 10.35
N THR A 229 -19.77 10.07 10.22
CA THR A 229 -20.12 10.64 8.93
C THR A 229 -18.97 11.45 8.29
N PHE A 230 -17.86 11.64 9.01
CA PHE A 230 -16.63 12.28 8.56
C PHE A 230 -15.48 11.25 8.39
N PRO A 231 -14.60 11.42 7.39
CA PRO A 231 -14.61 12.49 6.39
C PRO A 231 -15.75 12.33 5.39
N ARG A 232 -16.28 13.45 4.89
CA ARG A 232 -17.22 13.43 3.77
C ARG A 232 -16.55 12.83 2.55
N LYS A 233 -17.22 11.89 1.89
CA LYS A 233 -16.73 11.24 0.68
C LYS A 233 -17.55 11.74 -0.49
N ALA A 234 -16.89 12.07 -1.60
CA ALA A 234 -17.61 12.31 -2.85
C ALA A 234 -18.45 11.07 -3.20
N GLY A 235 -19.59 11.30 -3.86
CA GLY A 235 -20.41 10.22 -4.39
C GLY A 235 -19.56 9.26 -5.24
N LYS A 236 -19.80 7.95 -5.09
CA LYS A 236 -19.09 6.95 -5.90
C LYS A 236 -19.44 7.18 -7.36
N LYS A 237 -18.43 7.50 -8.18
CA LYS A 237 -18.58 7.41 -9.63
C LYS A 237 -18.79 5.94 -10.01
N GLU A 238 -19.59 5.70 -11.03
CA GLU A 238 -19.76 4.36 -11.59
C GLU A 238 -18.40 3.83 -12.03
N LYS A 239 -18.07 2.62 -11.60
CA LYS A 239 -16.80 2.00 -11.98
C LYS A 239 -16.93 1.52 -13.41
N PRO A 240 -16.00 1.90 -14.31
CA PRO A 240 -16.03 1.36 -15.66
C PRO A 240 -15.89 -0.17 -15.61
N LEU A 241 -16.72 -0.85 -16.39
CA LEU A 241 -16.56 -2.26 -16.68
C LEU A 241 -15.49 -2.41 -17.77
N ARG A 242 -14.60 -3.38 -17.60
CA ARG A 242 -13.63 -3.83 -18.59
C ARG A 242 -13.83 -5.30 -18.88
N LEU A 243 -13.63 -5.66 -20.14
CA LEU A 243 -13.78 -7.02 -20.63
C LEU A 243 -12.44 -7.59 -21.11
N GLY A 244 -12.33 -8.91 -21.12
CA GLY A 244 -11.22 -9.64 -21.72
C GLY A 244 -11.40 -11.15 -21.62
N ALA A 245 -10.35 -11.90 -21.98
CA ALA A 245 -10.31 -13.34 -21.82
C ALA A 245 -9.03 -13.80 -21.10
N ALA A 246 -9.12 -14.99 -20.50
CA ALA A 246 -8.02 -15.72 -19.88
C ALA A 246 -7.98 -17.16 -20.41
N PHE A 247 -6.82 -17.58 -20.88
CA PHE A 247 -6.61 -18.86 -21.56
C PHE A 247 -5.74 -19.78 -20.70
N VAL A 248 -6.34 -20.80 -20.10
CA VAL A 248 -5.68 -21.76 -19.21
C VAL A 248 -5.36 -23.05 -19.97
N ALA A 249 -4.12 -23.21 -20.43
CA ALA A 249 -3.67 -24.46 -21.03
C ALA A 249 -3.03 -25.39 -19.99
N ILE A 250 -3.27 -26.70 -20.14
CA ILE A 250 -2.74 -27.76 -19.28
C ILE A 250 -2.12 -28.82 -20.17
N ASP A 251 -0.91 -29.28 -19.86
CA ASP A 251 -0.28 -30.39 -20.56
C ASP A 251 -0.64 -31.75 -19.94
N HIS A 252 -0.07 -32.84 -20.46
CA HIS A 252 -0.29 -34.19 -19.95
C HIS A 252 0.34 -34.45 -18.58
N ALA A 253 1.20 -33.55 -18.09
CA ALA A 253 1.91 -33.65 -16.82
C ALA A 253 1.29 -32.74 -15.73
N ASP A 254 0.06 -32.27 -15.94
CA ASP A 254 -0.65 -31.35 -15.05
C ASP A 254 0.13 -30.04 -14.79
N ALA A 255 0.87 -29.57 -15.80
CA ALA A 255 1.49 -28.25 -15.78
C ALA A 255 0.61 -27.22 -16.50
N VAL A 256 0.51 -26.02 -15.94
CA VAL A 256 -0.23 -24.90 -16.51
C VAL A 256 0.72 -23.96 -17.25
N TYR A 257 0.37 -23.56 -18.47
CA TYR A 257 1.15 -22.56 -19.19
C TYR A 257 0.98 -21.17 -18.59
N LEU A 258 2.10 -20.58 -18.16
CA LEU A 258 2.18 -19.25 -17.57
C LEU A 258 3.12 -18.36 -18.38
N ARG A 259 2.93 -17.05 -18.27
CA ARG A 259 3.86 -16.04 -18.77
C ARG A 259 4.05 -14.92 -17.77
N LYS A 260 5.09 -14.12 -18.01
CA LYS A 260 5.36 -12.91 -17.23
C LYS A 260 4.67 -11.72 -17.89
N ARG A 261 3.94 -10.91 -17.11
CA ARG A 261 3.44 -9.62 -17.59
C ARG A 261 4.61 -8.64 -17.75
N ALA A 262 4.49 -7.70 -18.68
CA ALA A 262 5.42 -6.58 -18.82
C ALA A 262 5.69 -5.91 -17.46
N GLU A 263 6.91 -5.41 -17.23
CA GLU A 263 7.32 -4.86 -15.93
C GLU A 263 6.52 -3.62 -15.49
N THR A 264 5.99 -2.88 -16.46
CA THR A 264 5.23 -1.65 -16.26
C THR A 264 3.73 -1.85 -16.52
N GLY A 265 2.91 -0.98 -15.93
CA GLY A 265 1.46 -1.02 -16.07
C GLY A 265 0.76 -1.92 -15.05
N LEU A 266 -0.49 -2.26 -15.36
CA LEU A 266 -1.37 -2.99 -14.45
C LEU A 266 -0.84 -4.42 -14.19
N LEU A 267 -0.64 -4.74 -12.92
CA LEU A 267 -0.07 -6.02 -12.46
C LEU A 267 1.33 -6.29 -13.06
N GLY A 268 2.12 -5.23 -13.31
CA GLY A 268 3.39 -5.36 -14.01
C GLY A 268 4.40 -6.25 -13.28
N GLY A 269 5.09 -7.11 -14.04
CA GLY A 269 6.04 -8.11 -13.57
C GLY A 269 5.40 -9.28 -12.80
N MET A 270 4.07 -9.38 -12.73
CA MET A 270 3.39 -10.53 -12.13
C MET A 270 3.23 -11.68 -13.13
N THR A 271 3.11 -12.90 -12.62
CA THR A 271 2.82 -14.09 -13.43
C THR A 271 1.36 -14.10 -13.85
N GLU A 272 1.05 -14.57 -15.05
CA GLU A 272 -0.32 -14.71 -15.55
C GLU A 272 -0.50 -15.92 -16.47
N VAL A 273 -1.75 -16.29 -16.69
CA VAL A 273 -2.14 -17.06 -17.89
C VAL A 273 -2.29 -16.10 -19.08
N PRO A 274 -2.13 -16.55 -20.34
CA PRO A 274 -2.36 -15.70 -21.49
C PRO A 274 -3.74 -15.02 -21.47
N GLY A 275 -3.77 -13.76 -21.87
CA GLY A 275 -4.99 -12.96 -21.95
C GLY A 275 -4.90 -11.89 -23.03
N THR A 276 -5.97 -11.12 -23.18
CA THR A 276 -6.26 -10.34 -24.42
C THR A 276 -5.92 -8.85 -24.34
N GLY A 277 -4.87 -8.48 -23.59
CA GLY A 277 -4.36 -7.10 -23.58
C GLY A 277 -5.24 -6.05 -22.88
N TRP A 278 -6.22 -6.50 -22.07
CA TRP A 278 -7.06 -5.63 -21.26
C TRP A 278 -6.24 -4.80 -20.26
N THR A 279 -6.69 -3.57 -19.98
CA THR A 279 -6.11 -2.69 -18.97
C THR A 279 -7.20 -1.92 -18.23
N ALA A 280 -6.84 -1.09 -17.25
CA ALA A 280 -7.77 -0.14 -16.64
C ALA A 280 -8.45 0.80 -17.66
N ARG A 281 -7.84 1.02 -18.82
CA ARG A 281 -8.29 1.99 -19.83
C ARG A 281 -8.87 1.37 -21.09
N ARG A 282 -8.68 0.07 -21.33
CA ARG A 282 -9.12 -0.60 -22.57
C ARG A 282 -9.64 -2.00 -22.28
N ASP A 283 -10.61 -2.42 -23.07
CA ASP A 283 -11.03 -3.81 -23.14
C ASP A 283 -10.02 -4.64 -23.93
N GLY A 284 -10.04 -5.94 -23.66
CA GLY A 284 -9.45 -6.97 -24.48
C GLY A 284 -10.52 -7.79 -25.17
N GLU A 285 -10.11 -8.58 -26.16
CA GLU A 285 -10.99 -9.54 -26.83
C GLU A 285 -11.56 -10.55 -25.82
N THR A 286 -12.80 -11.01 -26.05
CA THR A 286 -13.50 -11.93 -25.14
C THR A 286 -13.76 -13.28 -25.76
N SER A 287 -13.61 -13.40 -27.08
CA SER A 287 -13.84 -14.62 -27.83
C SER A 287 -12.65 -15.58 -27.78
N VAL A 288 -12.90 -16.82 -28.20
CA VAL A 288 -11.88 -17.87 -28.33
C VAL A 288 -10.88 -17.57 -29.46
N GLU A 289 -11.21 -16.68 -30.39
CA GLU A 289 -10.37 -16.34 -31.56
C GLU A 289 -9.05 -15.69 -31.14
N ALA A 290 -9.02 -15.07 -29.95
CA ALA A 290 -7.80 -14.49 -29.36
C ALA A 290 -6.92 -15.54 -28.65
N GLN A 291 -7.08 -16.83 -28.97
CA GLN A 291 -6.26 -17.91 -28.42
C GLN A 291 -4.76 -17.64 -28.60
N PRO A 292 -3.93 -17.95 -27.58
CA PRO A 292 -2.49 -17.70 -27.64
C PRO A 292 -1.75 -18.64 -28.60
N PHE A 293 -2.35 -19.78 -28.92
CA PHE A 293 -1.85 -20.78 -29.87
C PHE A 293 -3.00 -21.72 -30.26
N ALA A 294 -2.81 -22.44 -31.36
CA ALA A 294 -3.79 -23.40 -31.87
C ALA A 294 -3.96 -24.59 -30.90
N ALA A 295 -5.15 -24.73 -30.31
CA ALA A 295 -5.55 -25.89 -29.52
C ALA A 295 -7.09 -26.01 -29.48
N ALA A 296 -7.60 -27.10 -28.91
CA ALA A 296 -9.03 -27.28 -28.67
C ALA A 296 -9.45 -26.54 -27.38
N TRP A 297 -9.74 -25.24 -27.51
CA TRP A 297 -10.15 -24.39 -26.38
C TRP A 297 -11.65 -24.50 -26.09
N GLU A 298 -11.98 -24.79 -24.84
CA GLU A 298 -13.35 -24.92 -24.32
C GLU A 298 -13.69 -23.76 -23.39
N ALA A 299 -14.89 -23.19 -23.54
CA ALA A 299 -15.38 -22.15 -22.63
C ALA A 299 -15.67 -22.74 -21.24
N CYS A 300 -15.12 -22.10 -20.21
CA CYS A 300 -15.22 -22.52 -18.81
C CYS A 300 -16.00 -21.53 -17.93
N GLY A 301 -16.70 -20.56 -18.51
CA GLY A 301 -17.47 -19.55 -17.79
C GLY A 301 -16.73 -18.22 -17.65
N THR A 302 -17.15 -17.38 -16.69
CA THR A 302 -16.63 -16.02 -16.51
C THR A 302 -16.15 -15.76 -15.09
N VAL A 303 -15.14 -14.90 -14.94
CA VAL A 303 -14.61 -14.45 -13.66
C VAL A 303 -14.75 -12.94 -13.56
N THR A 304 -15.27 -12.47 -12.42
CA THR A 304 -15.32 -11.03 -12.09
C THR A 304 -14.28 -10.68 -11.02
N HIS A 305 -13.54 -9.60 -11.27
CA HIS A 305 -12.56 -9.04 -10.33
C HIS A 305 -12.68 -7.52 -10.26
N VAL A 306 -12.80 -6.99 -9.04
CA VAL A 306 -12.96 -5.55 -8.81
C VAL A 306 -11.63 -4.95 -8.36
N PHE A 307 -11.08 -4.07 -9.19
CA PHE A 307 -9.99 -3.19 -8.81
C PHE A 307 -10.57 -1.93 -8.14
N THR A 308 -9.69 -1.11 -7.53
CA THR A 308 -10.08 0.16 -6.91
C THR A 308 -10.78 1.08 -7.92
N HIS A 309 -10.31 1.09 -9.17
CA HIS A 309 -10.70 2.05 -10.21
C HIS A 309 -11.55 1.47 -11.36
N PHE A 310 -11.75 0.15 -11.45
CA PHE A 310 -12.58 -0.48 -12.47
C PHE A 310 -13.00 -1.91 -12.06
N GLU A 311 -14.02 -2.45 -12.72
CA GLU A 311 -14.37 -3.88 -12.66
C GLU A 311 -13.86 -4.59 -13.92
N LEU A 312 -13.30 -5.77 -13.78
CA LEU A 312 -12.86 -6.62 -14.90
C LEU A 312 -13.71 -7.89 -14.93
N ARG A 313 -14.22 -8.23 -16.11
CA ARG A 313 -14.82 -9.54 -16.40
C ARG A 313 -14.00 -10.27 -17.44
N LEU A 314 -13.63 -11.51 -17.12
CA LEU A 314 -12.84 -12.37 -17.99
C LEU A 314 -13.68 -13.56 -18.43
N SER A 315 -13.80 -13.76 -19.74
CA SER A 315 -14.15 -15.07 -20.31
C SER A 315 -12.99 -16.03 -20.07
N VAL A 316 -13.27 -17.20 -19.52
CA VAL A 316 -12.22 -18.20 -19.22
C VAL A 316 -12.32 -19.32 -20.24
N TYR A 317 -11.20 -19.65 -20.87
CA TYR A 317 -11.07 -20.77 -21.79
C TYR A 317 -10.03 -21.75 -21.26
N ARG A 318 -10.22 -23.04 -21.54
CA ARG A 318 -9.30 -24.11 -21.17
C ARG A 318 -8.95 -24.96 -22.38
N ALA A 319 -7.69 -25.35 -22.52
CA ALA A 319 -7.27 -26.38 -23.47
C ALA A 319 -6.39 -27.42 -22.77
N LYS A 320 -6.56 -28.69 -23.15
CA LYS A 320 -5.59 -29.75 -22.85
C LYS A 320 -4.70 -29.94 -24.07
N VAL A 321 -3.39 -29.88 -23.88
CA VAL A 321 -2.41 -30.08 -24.97
C VAL A 321 -1.64 -31.38 -24.74
N ALA A 322 -1.42 -32.14 -25.82
CA ALA A 322 -0.74 -33.43 -25.75
C ALA A 322 0.75 -33.27 -25.35
N GLN A 323 1.38 -32.19 -25.77
CA GLN A 323 2.75 -31.85 -25.42
C GLN A 323 2.83 -30.35 -25.14
N ALA A 324 3.73 -29.98 -24.22
CA ALA A 324 4.08 -28.60 -23.94
C ALA A 324 4.38 -27.87 -25.27
N VAL A 325 3.52 -26.92 -25.62
CA VAL A 325 3.75 -26.07 -26.79
C VAL A 325 4.92 -25.16 -26.46
N ALA A 326 5.94 -25.15 -27.32
CA ALA A 326 7.05 -24.22 -27.22
C ALA A 326 6.55 -22.82 -27.61
N CYS A 327 6.02 -22.10 -26.63
CA CYS A 327 5.65 -20.70 -26.78
C CYS A 327 6.80 -19.82 -26.29
N ALA A 328 7.26 -18.89 -27.13
CA ALA A 328 8.48 -18.10 -26.91
C ALA A 328 8.47 -17.20 -25.66
N GLU A 329 7.29 -16.96 -25.05
CA GLU A 329 7.10 -15.95 -24.00
C GLU A 329 6.61 -16.52 -22.64
N GLY A 330 6.77 -17.81 -22.38
CA GLY A 330 6.27 -18.41 -21.15
C GLY A 330 6.91 -19.74 -20.76
N TRP A 331 6.37 -20.34 -19.69
CA TRP A 331 6.83 -21.61 -19.14
C TRP A 331 5.65 -22.45 -18.65
N TRP A 332 5.88 -23.75 -18.51
CA TRP A 332 4.92 -24.69 -17.96
C TRP A 332 5.19 -24.88 -16.47
N GLU A 333 4.21 -24.57 -15.63
CA GLU A 333 4.32 -24.64 -14.18
C GLU A 333 3.45 -25.78 -13.63
N PRO A 334 4.03 -26.80 -12.97
CA PRO A 334 3.25 -27.85 -12.32
C PRO A 334 2.19 -27.29 -11.37
N ILE A 335 0.98 -27.86 -11.38
CA ILE A 335 -0.09 -27.43 -10.46
C ILE A 335 0.38 -27.41 -9.00
N ALA A 336 1.21 -28.39 -8.61
CA ALA A 336 1.78 -28.49 -7.27
C ALA A 336 2.62 -27.27 -6.83
N SER A 337 3.28 -26.58 -7.77
CA SER A 337 4.13 -25.42 -7.49
C SER A 337 3.49 -24.07 -7.78
N LEU A 338 2.26 -24.03 -8.34
CA LEU A 338 1.51 -22.80 -8.64
C LEU A 338 1.38 -21.84 -7.45
N LYS A 339 1.34 -22.36 -6.20
CA LYS A 339 1.27 -21.51 -4.99
C LYS A 339 2.51 -20.65 -4.79
N GLY A 340 3.67 -21.08 -5.28
CA GLY A 340 4.93 -20.34 -5.21
C GLY A 340 5.03 -19.23 -6.26
N GLN A 341 4.17 -19.24 -7.28
CA GLN A 341 4.18 -18.23 -8.34
C GLN A 341 3.56 -16.91 -7.90
N ALA A 342 4.08 -15.80 -8.44
CA ALA A 342 3.59 -14.44 -8.19
C ALA A 342 2.28 -14.12 -8.95
N LEU A 343 1.30 -15.03 -8.87
CA LEU A 343 -0.02 -14.91 -9.51
C LEU A 343 -0.91 -13.93 -8.74
N PRO A 344 -1.48 -12.89 -9.39
CA PRO A 344 -2.47 -12.03 -8.76
C PRO A 344 -3.79 -12.76 -8.58
N THR A 345 -4.61 -12.28 -7.64
CA THR A 345 -5.89 -12.90 -7.29
C THR A 345 -6.82 -13.11 -8.49
N VAL A 346 -6.83 -12.19 -9.46
CA VAL A 346 -7.62 -12.35 -10.69
C VAL A 346 -7.19 -13.58 -11.52
N MET A 347 -5.89 -13.85 -11.61
CA MET A 347 -5.37 -15.01 -12.36
C MET A 347 -5.59 -16.30 -11.58
N LYS A 348 -5.45 -16.27 -10.25
CA LYS A 348 -5.81 -17.42 -9.40
C LYS A 348 -7.28 -17.80 -9.59
N LYS A 349 -8.19 -16.81 -9.65
CA LYS A 349 -9.61 -17.05 -9.96
C LYS A 349 -9.80 -17.65 -11.36
N ALA A 350 -9.15 -17.13 -12.40
CA ALA A 350 -9.26 -17.66 -13.77
C ALA A 350 -8.77 -19.13 -13.86
N ILE A 351 -7.61 -19.43 -13.27
CA ILE A 351 -7.09 -20.80 -13.19
C ILE A 351 -8.04 -21.70 -12.41
N THR A 352 -8.60 -21.24 -11.29
CA THR A 352 -9.56 -22.02 -10.49
C THR A 352 -10.86 -22.29 -11.26
N GLN A 353 -11.30 -21.33 -12.07
CA GLN A 353 -12.48 -21.48 -12.93
C GLN A 353 -12.29 -22.58 -13.98
N ALA A 354 -11.10 -22.66 -14.60
CA ALA A 354 -10.76 -23.72 -15.56
C ALA A 354 -10.40 -25.06 -14.88
N ILE A 355 -9.77 -25.00 -13.71
CA ILE A 355 -9.19 -26.11 -12.95
C ILE A 355 -9.58 -25.98 -11.47
N PRO A 356 -10.74 -26.52 -11.05
CA PRO A 356 -11.28 -26.29 -9.70
C PRO A 356 -10.38 -26.74 -8.53
N HIS A 357 -9.39 -27.59 -8.77
CA HIS A 357 -8.47 -28.12 -7.75
C HIS A 357 -7.08 -27.47 -7.77
N ALA A 358 -6.78 -26.53 -8.68
CA ALA A 358 -5.43 -26.00 -8.89
C ALA A 358 -4.77 -25.34 -7.66
N PHE A 359 -5.55 -24.87 -6.69
CA PHE A 359 -5.02 -24.26 -5.45
C PHE A 359 -5.50 -24.94 -4.17
N LYS A 360 -6.26 -26.04 -4.26
CA LYS A 360 -6.63 -26.81 -3.08
C LYS A 360 -5.35 -27.41 -2.46
N ALA A 361 -5.30 -27.54 -1.15
CA ALA A 361 -4.22 -28.33 -0.54
C ALA A 361 -4.42 -29.79 -0.99
N VAL A 362 -3.35 -30.42 -1.46
CA VAL A 362 -3.29 -31.89 -1.55
C VAL A 362 -3.24 -32.43 -0.13
#